data_AF-A0A924P9S0-F1
#
_entry.id   AF-A0A924P9S0-F1
#
_cell.length_a   1.000
_cell.length_b   1.000
_cell.length_c   1.000
_cell.angle_alpha   90.00
_cell.angle_beta   90.00
_cell.angle_gamma   90.00
#
_symmetry.space_group_name_H-M   'P 1'
#
loop_
_entity.id
_entity.type
_entity.pdbx_description
1 polymer ?
#
loop_
_entity_poly.entity_id
_entity_poly.type
_entity_poly.pdbx_seq_one_letter_code
_entity_poly.pdbx_strand_id
1 'polypeptide(L)'
;MGFPEYTKFCLVDPGDDTLIMWLQSLENPEIAFPLLEPKVFKPDYSTRLSAAELRELKLENINQSAVFSILTIGEDITQMTANIKAPLVLNLKQQIAKQVVLQENEYGIKHLMFKELKTHLVTIASNQRGSAKADEARVVATIPIQSIPPSLTVKSLQP
;
A
#
# COMPACT_ATOMS: atom_id res chain seq x y z
N MET A 1 -10.66 -2.15 18.87
CA MET A 1 -10.37 -2.88 17.61
C MET A 1 -11.52 -3.86 17.40
N GLY A 2 -12.14 -3.86 16.22
CA GLY A 2 -13.43 -4.53 16.01
C GLY A 2 -13.38 -6.05 15.84
N PHE A 3 -12.25 -6.60 15.41
CA PHE A 3 -12.09 -7.99 14.97
C PHE A 3 -10.88 -8.68 15.65
N PRO A 4 -10.79 -8.70 16.99
CA PRO A 4 -9.62 -9.24 17.69
C PRO A 4 -9.37 -10.75 17.46
N GLU A 5 -10.39 -11.49 17.06
CA GLU A 5 -10.33 -12.93 16.78
C GLU A 5 -9.70 -13.27 15.43
N TYR A 6 -9.66 -12.32 14.50
CA TYR A 6 -9.05 -12.50 13.18
C TYR A 6 -7.64 -11.95 13.19
N THR A 7 -6.67 -12.80 12.88
CA THR A 7 -5.24 -12.49 13.01
C THR A 7 -4.45 -12.78 11.74
N LYS A 8 -5.03 -13.50 10.78
CA LYS A 8 -4.37 -13.86 9.53
C LYS A 8 -5.00 -13.11 8.37
N PHE A 9 -4.19 -12.27 7.73
CA PHE A 9 -4.60 -11.47 6.58
C PHE A 9 -3.53 -11.55 5.48
N CYS A 10 -3.95 -11.33 4.24
CA CYS A 10 -3.05 -11.03 3.13
C CYS A 10 -3.37 -9.65 2.55
N LEU A 11 -2.34 -9.00 2.00
CA LEU A 11 -2.51 -7.82 1.16
C LEU A 11 -2.69 -8.26 -0.28
N VAL A 12 -3.72 -7.74 -0.93
CA VAL A 12 -4.05 -8.03 -2.33
C VAL A 12 -4.06 -6.71 -3.10
N ASP A 13 -3.22 -6.66 -4.14
CA ASP A 13 -3.28 -5.63 -5.17
C ASP A 13 -4.23 -6.14 -6.28
N PRO A 14 -5.34 -5.45 -6.56
CA PRO A 14 -6.24 -5.85 -7.65
C PRO A 14 -5.62 -5.64 -9.04
N GLY A 15 -4.51 -4.91 -9.15
CA GLY A 15 -3.85 -4.62 -10.43
C GLY A 15 -4.65 -3.65 -11.31
N ASP A 16 -5.51 -2.83 -10.71
CA ASP A 16 -6.29 -1.80 -11.37
C ASP A 16 -5.72 -0.39 -11.10
N ASP A 17 -6.31 0.62 -11.73
CA ASP A 17 -5.82 2.01 -11.64
C ASP A 17 -6.30 2.74 -10.36
N THR A 18 -6.88 2.04 -9.37
CA THR A 18 -7.49 2.70 -8.19
C THR A 18 -6.51 3.06 -7.09
N LEU A 19 -5.31 2.45 -7.08
CA LEU A 19 -4.33 2.48 -5.98
C LEU A 19 -4.83 1.86 -4.67
N ILE A 20 -6.06 1.30 -4.66
CA ILE A 20 -6.66 0.72 -3.46
C ILE A 20 -6.18 -0.72 -3.32
N MET A 21 -5.54 -1.00 -2.19
CA MET A 21 -5.15 -2.35 -1.78
C MET A 21 -6.26 -2.97 -0.94
N TRP A 22 -6.35 -4.30 -0.90
CA TRP A 22 -7.28 -5.01 -0.03
C TRP A 22 -6.52 -5.78 1.05
N LEU A 23 -6.93 -5.59 2.31
CA LEU A 23 -6.53 -6.46 3.41
C LEU A 23 -7.59 -7.55 3.59
N GLN A 24 -7.34 -8.71 3.01
CA GLN A 24 -8.26 -9.84 3.00
C GLN A 24 -7.96 -10.79 4.17
N SER A 25 -8.97 -11.12 4.97
CA SER A 25 -8.85 -12.16 5.99
C SER A 25 -8.71 -13.53 5.34
N LEU A 26 -7.77 -14.33 5.86
CA LEU A 26 -7.58 -15.73 5.48
C LEU A 26 -8.46 -16.67 6.31
N GLU A 27 -9.13 -16.15 7.32
CA GLU A 27 -9.94 -16.89 8.28
C GLU A 27 -11.44 -16.70 8.01
N ASN A 28 -11.83 -15.58 7.40
CA ASN A 28 -13.20 -15.33 6.96
C ASN A 28 -13.20 -14.57 5.63
N PRO A 29 -13.65 -15.17 4.52
CA PRO A 29 -13.61 -14.55 3.20
C PRO A 29 -14.48 -13.28 3.09
N GLU A 30 -15.51 -13.14 3.92
CA GLU A 30 -16.38 -11.95 3.95
C GLU A 30 -15.71 -10.73 4.61
N ILE A 31 -14.54 -10.91 5.24
CA ILE A 31 -13.82 -9.83 5.90
C ILE A 31 -12.67 -9.36 5.00
N ALA A 32 -12.88 -8.21 4.37
CA ALA A 32 -11.87 -7.50 3.62
C ALA A 32 -11.95 -6.00 3.90
N PHE A 33 -10.79 -5.33 3.97
CA PHE A 33 -10.73 -3.89 4.17
C PHE A 33 -10.03 -3.20 3.00
N PRO A 34 -10.67 -2.22 2.35
CA PRO A 34 -9.99 -1.38 1.37
C PRO A 34 -9.01 -0.46 2.10
N LEU A 35 -7.79 -0.39 1.56
CA LEU A 35 -6.65 0.33 2.12
C LEU A 35 -6.10 1.31 1.08
N LEU A 36 -5.67 2.47 1.55
CA LEU A 36 -4.91 3.42 0.74
C LEU A 36 -3.85 4.11 1.59
N GLU A 37 -2.69 4.40 1.00
CA GLU A 37 -1.65 5.17 1.66
C GLU A 37 -2.16 6.60 1.93
N PRO A 38 -2.16 7.08 3.18
CA PRO A 38 -2.73 8.39 3.50
C PRO A 38 -2.11 9.56 2.75
N LYS A 39 -0.82 9.47 2.41
CA LYS A 39 -0.10 10.52 1.68
C LYS A 39 -0.63 10.78 0.26
N VAL A 40 -1.39 9.84 -0.31
CA VAL A 40 -2.05 10.00 -1.62
C VAL A 40 -3.09 11.14 -1.58
N PHE A 41 -3.86 11.24 -0.50
CA PHE A 41 -4.92 12.25 -0.36
C PHE A 41 -4.61 13.31 0.72
N LYS A 42 -3.64 13.08 1.59
CA LYS A 42 -3.16 14.02 2.60
C LYS A 42 -1.62 14.03 2.63
N PRO A 43 -0.95 14.80 1.75
CA PRO A 43 0.52 14.74 1.58
C PRO A 43 1.34 15.06 2.84
N ASP A 44 0.79 15.87 3.73
CA ASP A 44 1.37 16.25 5.03
C ASP A 44 1.05 15.24 6.16
N TYR A 45 0.42 14.10 5.84
CA TYR A 45 0.11 13.08 6.84
C TYR A 45 1.38 12.49 7.45
N SER A 46 1.40 12.42 8.78
CA SER A 46 2.49 11.84 9.54
C SER A 46 1.96 10.92 10.64
N THR A 47 2.65 9.81 10.88
CA THR A 47 2.32 8.86 11.93
C THR A 47 3.46 8.87 12.94
N ARG A 48 3.13 9.10 14.21
CA ARG A 48 4.06 8.93 15.33
C ARG A 48 3.64 7.73 16.14
N LEU A 49 4.58 6.82 16.36
CA LEU A 49 4.39 5.64 17.19
C LEU A 49 5.09 5.82 18.52
N SER A 50 4.45 5.36 19.57
CA SER A 50 5.08 5.19 20.88
C SER A 50 6.17 4.10 20.83
N ALA A 51 7.09 4.14 21.79
CA ALA A 51 8.09 3.09 21.95
C ALA A 51 7.48 1.70 22.25
N ALA A 52 6.24 1.63 22.76
CA ALA A 52 5.53 0.37 22.93
C ALA A 52 5.06 -0.19 21.58
N GLU A 53 4.45 0.65 20.74
CA GLU A 53 3.97 0.23 19.41
C GLU A 53 5.11 -0.18 18.49
N LEU A 54 6.24 0.54 18.50
CA LEU A 54 7.43 0.15 17.75
C LEU A 54 7.93 -1.24 18.16
N ARG A 55 7.98 -1.53 19.47
CA ARG A 55 8.41 -2.83 20.00
C ARG A 55 7.46 -3.95 19.58
N GLU A 56 6.15 -3.74 19.70
CA GLU A 56 5.14 -4.73 19.29
C GLU A 56 5.21 -5.03 17.79
N LEU A 57 5.42 -4.00 16.97
CA LEU A 57 5.61 -4.13 15.52
C LEU A 57 7.01 -4.60 15.11
N LYS A 58 7.94 -4.77 16.07
CA LYS A 58 9.36 -5.08 15.83
C LYS A 58 10.03 -4.12 14.84
N LEU A 59 9.74 -2.84 14.96
CA LEU A 59 10.31 -1.76 14.15
C LEU A 59 11.32 -0.98 14.97
N GLU A 60 12.44 -0.59 14.36
CA GLU A 60 13.37 0.36 14.99
C GLU A 60 12.85 1.79 14.86
N ASN A 61 12.21 2.09 13.73
CA ASN A 61 11.56 3.37 13.45
C ASN A 61 10.45 3.21 12.39
N ILE A 62 9.60 4.23 12.27
CA ILE A 62 8.44 4.21 11.37
C ILE A 62 8.80 4.12 9.87
N ASN A 63 10.00 4.57 9.45
CA ASN A 63 10.38 4.56 8.04
C ASN A 63 10.61 3.14 7.49
N GLN A 64 10.71 2.14 8.36
CA GLN A 64 10.79 0.73 8.00
C GLN A 64 9.40 0.08 7.85
N SER A 65 8.31 0.85 7.96
CA SER A 65 6.94 0.35 7.91
C SER A 65 6.20 0.83 6.66
N ALA A 66 5.16 0.07 6.28
CA ALA A 66 4.12 0.56 5.40
C ALA A 66 2.93 1.05 6.25
N VAL A 67 2.31 2.16 5.85
CA VAL A 67 1.21 2.79 6.57
C VAL A 67 0.02 2.95 5.65
N PHE A 68 -1.13 2.41 6.05
CA PHE A 68 -2.39 2.52 5.31
C PHE A 68 -3.50 3.10 6.19
N SER A 69 -4.39 3.87 5.58
CA SER A 69 -5.71 4.14 6.16
C SER A 69 -6.73 3.13 5.65
N ILE A 70 -7.62 2.69 6.54
CA ILE A 70 -8.79 1.90 6.15
C ILE A 70 -9.85 2.84 5.59
N LEU A 71 -10.41 2.48 4.43
CA LEU A 71 -11.43 3.26 3.74
C LEU A 71 -12.84 2.81 4.12
N THR A 72 -13.79 3.74 4.02
CA THR A 72 -15.23 3.48 3.99
C THR A 72 -15.75 3.98 2.66
N ILE A 73 -16.14 3.05 1.80
CA ILE A 73 -16.66 3.32 0.45
C ILE A 73 -18.17 3.06 0.49
N GLY A 74 -18.95 4.14 0.38
CA GLY A 74 -20.41 4.04 0.27
C GLY A 74 -20.87 3.90 -1.18
N GLU A 75 -22.19 3.90 -1.37
CA GLU A 75 -22.81 3.91 -2.72
C GLU A 75 -22.38 5.14 -3.53
N ASP A 76 -22.35 6.31 -2.89
CA ASP A 76 -21.77 7.52 -3.45
C ASP A 76 -20.26 7.57 -3.16
N ILE A 77 -19.47 7.22 -4.17
CA ILE A 77 -18.01 7.25 -4.10
C ILE A 77 -17.46 8.64 -3.75
N THR A 78 -18.18 9.72 -4.07
CA THR A 78 -17.73 11.08 -3.75
C THR A 78 -17.72 11.36 -2.24
N GLN A 79 -18.46 10.56 -1.47
CA GLN A 79 -18.52 10.62 0.00
C GLN A 79 -17.62 9.59 0.68
N MET A 80 -16.71 8.94 -0.06
CA MET A 80 -15.79 7.98 0.55
C MET A 80 -14.91 8.67 1.60
N THR A 81 -14.65 7.96 2.70
CA THR A 81 -13.83 8.47 3.79
C THR A 81 -12.69 7.53 4.14
N ALA A 82 -11.60 8.09 4.67
CA ALA A 82 -10.48 7.34 5.25
C ALA A 82 -10.43 7.54 6.77
N ASN A 83 -10.12 6.47 7.50
CA ASN A 83 -9.78 6.56 8.92
C ASN A 83 -8.28 6.84 9.08
N ILE A 84 -7.93 8.12 9.19
CA ILE A 84 -6.55 8.58 9.39
C ILE A 84 -6.15 8.69 10.87
N LYS A 85 -7.12 8.56 11.79
CA LYS A 85 -6.90 8.51 13.25
C LYS A 85 -6.41 7.14 13.72
N ALA A 86 -6.77 6.08 13.00
CA ALA A 86 -6.38 4.71 13.33
C ALA A 86 -5.76 3.96 12.12
N PRO A 87 -4.57 4.38 11.64
CA PRO A 87 -3.90 3.72 10.52
C PRO A 87 -3.53 2.27 10.85
N LEU A 88 -3.45 1.46 9.80
CA LEU A 88 -2.81 0.15 9.82
C LEU A 88 -1.32 0.33 9.53
N VAL A 89 -0.48 -0.05 10.49
CA VAL A 89 0.98 -0.01 10.35
C VAL A 89 1.49 -1.44 10.20
N LEU A 90 2.29 -1.67 9.16
CA LEU A 90 2.81 -2.98 8.81
C LEU A 90 4.33 -2.97 8.82
N ASN A 91 4.90 -3.95 9.50
CA ASN A 91 6.27 -4.37 9.30
C ASN A 91 6.27 -5.50 8.25
N LEU A 92 6.54 -5.16 6.99
CA LEU A 92 6.54 -6.13 5.89
C LEU A 92 7.60 -7.21 6.05
N LYS A 93 8.74 -6.90 6.66
CA LYS A 93 9.83 -7.87 6.89
C LYS A 93 9.46 -8.91 7.93
N GLN A 94 8.73 -8.52 8.97
CA GLN A 94 8.32 -9.42 10.05
C GLN A 94 6.91 -9.99 9.83
N GLN A 95 6.18 -9.50 8.82
CA GLN A 95 4.79 -9.85 8.54
C GLN A 95 3.87 -9.60 9.75
N ILE A 96 4.11 -8.50 10.47
CA ILE A 96 3.31 -8.06 11.61
C ILE A 96 2.59 -6.78 11.22
N ALA A 97 1.29 -6.73 11.48
CA ALA A 97 0.48 -5.54 11.30
C ALA A 97 -0.22 -5.18 12.61
N LYS A 98 -0.40 -3.89 12.85
CA LYS A 98 -1.19 -3.38 13.97
C LYS A 98 -1.97 -2.16 13.51
N GLN A 99 -3.27 -2.13 13.82
CA GLN A 99 -4.01 -0.88 13.73
C GLN A 99 -3.66 -0.04 14.96
N VAL A 100 -3.21 1.19 14.76
CA VAL A 100 -2.69 2.06 15.83
C VAL A 100 -3.58 3.27 15.95
N VAL A 101 -4.16 3.53 17.14
CA VAL A 101 -4.94 4.74 17.38
C VAL A 101 -4.00 5.87 17.77
N LEU A 102 -3.86 6.85 16.88
CA LEU A 102 -3.00 8.01 17.07
C LEU A 102 -3.53 8.90 18.19
N GLN A 103 -2.61 9.51 18.95
CA GLN A 103 -2.98 10.37 20.09
C GLN A 103 -3.32 11.80 19.62
N GLU A 104 -2.84 12.20 18.45
CA GLU A 104 -3.04 13.52 17.85
C GLU A 104 -4.51 13.83 17.61
N ASN A 105 -5.02 14.92 18.20
CA ASN A 105 -6.44 15.29 18.11
C ASN A 105 -6.86 15.84 16.74
N GLU A 106 -5.91 16.18 15.86
CA GLU A 106 -6.17 16.74 14.53
C GLU A 106 -6.70 15.70 13.52
N TYR A 107 -6.48 14.41 13.78
CA TYR A 107 -6.91 13.35 12.87
C TYR A 107 -8.31 12.83 13.23
N GLY A 108 -9.20 12.86 12.24
CA GLY A 108 -10.54 12.31 12.33
C GLY A 108 -10.61 10.84 11.91
N ILE A 109 -11.65 10.15 12.39
CA ILE A 109 -12.00 8.79 11.95
C ILE A 109 -12.69 8.76 10.58
N LYS A 110 -13.24 9.89 10.14
CA LYS A 110 -13.89 10.09 8.85
C LYS A 110 -13.28 11.31 8.16
N HIS A 111 -12.32 11.06 7.27
CA HIS A 111 -11.72 12.11 6.44
C HIS A 111 -12.21 11.93 5.00
N LEU A 112 -12.99 12.88 4.47
CA LEU A 112 -13.38 12.90 3.06
C LEU A 112 -12.13 13.06 2.20
N MET A 113 -11.96 12.20 1.19
CA MET A 113 -10.70 12.11 0.43
C MET A 113 -10.88 12.03 -1.09
N PHE A 114 -12.12 11.97 -1.59
CA PHE A 114 -12.39 11.73 -3.01
C PHE A 114 -11.77 12.81 -3.92
N LYS A 115 -11.87 14.08 -3.52
CA LYS A 115 -11.38 15.21 -4.32
C LYS A 115 -9.86 15.17 -4.47
N GLU A 116 -9.17 14.89 -3.38
CA GLU A 116 -7.71 14.81 -3.29
C GLU A 116 -7.20 13.57 -4.04
N LEU A 117 -7.83 12.41 -3.85
CA LEU A 117 -7.54 11.19 -4.62
C LEU A 117 -7.70 11.42 -6.13
N LYS A 118 -8.82 12.01 -6.56
CA LYS A 118 -9.05 12.34 -7.98
C LYS A 118 -7.96 13.24 -8.55
N THR A 119 -7.56 14.26 -7.79
CA THR A 119 -6.47 15.17 -8.18
C THR A 119 -5.14 14.43 -8.32
N HIS A 120 -4.85 13.52 -7.39
CA HIS A 120 -3.64 12.70 -7.41
C HIS A 120 -3.59 11.78 -8.64
N LEU A 121 -4.68 11.05 -8.92
CA LEU A 121 -4.78 10.16 -10.09
C LEU A 121 -4.62 10.92 -11.41
N VAL A 122 -5.24 12.10 -11.55
CA VAL A 122 -5.06 12.96 -12.73
C VAL A 122 -3.61 13.39 -12.92
N THR A 123 -2.92 13.73 -11.82
CA THR A 123 -1.51 14.15 -11.83
C THR A 123 -0.58 13.00 -12.25
N ILE A 124 -0.82 11.78 -11.75
CA ILE A 124 -0.06 10.60 -12.19
C ILE A 124 -0.28 10.37 -13.69
N ALA A 125 -1.53 10.39 -14.16
CA ALA A 125 -1.86 10.15 -15.55
C ALA A 125 -1.31 11.24 -16.51
N SER A 126 -1.15 12.48 -16.05
CA SER A 126 -0.46 13.52 -16.83
C SER A 126 1.04 13.30 -16.88
N ASN A 127 1.65 12.86 -15.78
CA ASN A 127 3.09 12.60 -15.71
C ASN A 127 3.49 11.37 -16.54
N GLN A 128 2.67 10.32 -16.54
CA GLN A 128 2.85 9.15 -17.39
C GLN A 128 2.71 9.48 -18.88
N ARG A 129 1.82 10.41 -19.26
CA ARG A 129 1.76 10.92 -20.65
C ARG A 129 2.97 11.77 -21.03
N GLY A 130 3.61 12.43 -20.07
CA GLY A 130 4.88 13.12 -20.24
C GLY A 130 6.07 12.18 -20.44
N SER A 131 6.10 11.04 -19.75
CA SER A 131 7.14 10.02 -19.94
C SER A 131 6.86 9.06 -21.11
N ALA A 132 5.60 8.89 -21.52
CA ALA A 132 5.23 8.07 -22.69
C ALA A 132 5.80 8.61 -24.01
N LYS A 133 6.07 9.92 -24.12
CA LYS A 133 6.82 10.49 -25.26
C LYS A 133 8.32 10.16 -25.25
N ALA A 134 8.86 9.62 -24.15
CA ALA A 134 10.25 9.18 -24.05
C ALA A 134 10.41 7.64 -24.14
N ASP A 135 9.31 6.87 -24.05
CA ASP A 135 9.34 5.40 -24.05
C ASP A 135 8.69 4.76 -25.30
N GLU A 136 8.23 5.56 -26.26
CA GLU A 136 7.80 5.10 -27.60
C GLU A 136 8.97 4.65 -28.51
N ALA A 137 10.19 4.57 -27.98
CA ALA A 137 11.35 3.97 -28.64
C ALA A 137 11.77 2.65 -27.99
N ARG A 138 10.82 1.79 -27.61
CA ARG A 138 11.12 0.37 -27.40
C ARG A 138 10.19 -0.48 -28.26
N VAL A 139 10.58 -0.60 -29.52
CA VAL A 139 10.11 -1.64 -30.44
C VAL A 139 10.15 -2.97 -29.69
N VAL A 140 9.04 -3.70 -29.70
CA VAL A 140 9.00 -5.12 -29.33
C VAL A 140 9.89 -5.86 -30.34
N ALA A 141 11.19 -5.95 -30.04
CA ALA A 141 12.11 -6.79 -30.78
C ALA A 141 12.06 -8.19 -30.14
N THR A 142 11.46 -9.13 -30.84
CA THR A 142 11.66 -10.56 -30.61
C THR A 142 13.16 -10.85 -30.69
N ILE A 143 13.76 -11.27 -29.58
CA ILE A 143 15.16 -11.68 -29.54
C ILE A 143 15.23 -13.10 -30.10
N PRO A 144 15.96 -13.38 -31.20
CA PRO A 144 16.17 -14.74 -31.68
C PRO A 144 16.92 -15.55 -30.62
N ILE A 145 16.48 -16.79 -30.35
CA ILE A 145 17.06 -17.66 -29.31
C ILE A 145 18.59 -17.81 -29.48
N GLN A 146 19.13 -17.72 -30.70
CA GLN A 146 20.57 -17.81 -30.96
C GLN A 146 21.39 -16.61 -30.47
N SER A 147 20.74 -15.51 -30.07
CA SER A 147 21.39 -14.30 -29.55
C SER A 147 21.38 -14.20 -28.02
N ILE A 148 20.89 -15.23 -27.33
CA ILE A 148 20.96 -15.33 -25.87
C ILE A 148 22.32 -15.92 -25.49
N PRO A 149 23.19 -15.21 -24.77
CA PRO A 149 24.49 -15.76 -24.36
C PRO A 149 24.30 -16.89 -23.33
N PRO A 150 25.11 -17.97 -23.39
CA PRO A 150 25.04 -19.03 -22.39
C PRO A 150 25.42 -18.49 -21.00
N SER A 151 24.62 -18.87 -20.00
CA SER A 151 24.75 -18.40 -18.62
C SER A 151 26.11 -18.80 -18.01
N LEU A 152 26.95 -17.81 -17.74
CA LEU A 152 28.19 -17.97 -16.98
C LEU A 152 27.91 -17.86 -15.48
N THR A 153 27.21 -18.82 -14.87
CA THR A 153 27.39 -19.19 -13.45
C THR A 153 26.77 -20.57 -13.19
N VAL A 154 27.51 -21.61 -13.55
CA VAL A 154 27.53 -22.86 -12.75
C VAL A 154 28.99 -23.08 -12.39
N LYS A 155 29.43 -22.50 -11.26
CA LYS A 155 30.58 -23.07 -10.56
C LYS A 155 30.04 -24.16 -9.65
N SER A 156 30.13 -25.37 -10.18
CA SER A 156 30.37 -26.64 -9.49
C SER A 156 30.31 -26.61 -7.96
N LEU A 157 29.32 -27.31 -7.41
CA LEU A 157 29.53 -28.11 -6.21
C LEU A 157 30.62 -29.14 -6.52
N GLN A 158 31.63 -29.25 -5.64
CA GLN A 158 32.15 -30.49 -5.03
C GLN A 158 33.60 -30.34 -4.57
N PRO A 159 34.07 -31.20 -3.64
CA PRO A 159 33.35 -32.08 -2.72
C PRO A 159 33.32 -31.56 -1.26
#